data_AF-A0A948WPM6-F1
#
_entry.id   AF-A0A948WPM6-F1
#
_cell.length_a   1.000
_cell.length_b   1.000
_cell.length_c   1.000
_cell.angle_alpha   90.00
_cell.angle_beta   90.00
_cell.angle_gamma   90.00
#
_symmetry.space_group_name_H-M   'P 1'
#
loop_
_entity.id
_entity.type
_entity.pdbx_description
1 polymer ?
#
loop_
_entity_poly.entity_id
_entity_poly.type
_entity_poly.pdbx_seq_one_letter_code
_entity_poly.pdbx_strand_id
1 'polypeptide(L)'
;MTRSEKFLGKTRQKSRRPGAENENQKSGQNIQAVKSDLLDQRRCRIVRHGLPPWGQNTAYVNTAGGLRPPPRRGLEKTWNRGAARARVKVRNAKEFGRLKTAFLVYPHLLFREGLRASKDCEIFLAEDPLFFTETPFHKKKILFHKASMKAYADELVKAGRGPVKILPPEEAAPSALVKTLKKKGFTGIRLFDPVDDWLTRRLKRASETEKIPLDFLENPGFICSREDLAFFFQNKKSYLLHSFYVWQRKRTGLLMRDGNPEGGAWSLDAENRKKLPKGMLLPEPPFAPHPALEADLTRGVETDYRDHYGNTDGFFYPVTRQEAERQLERFLERSLAAFGDYQDAVTEKDVFLFHSALTAPMNAGLLTADEVLKKTLSFAQTRAIPINALEGFVRQILGWREFIRAVYIFRGREERTRNFWSHKRTLPASFWDATTGIVPFDRAVQKTLRHAYCHHIERLMILGNFMLLCEIAPDDVYRWFMTLFIDAYDWVMVPNVYG
;
A
#
# COMPACT_ATOMS: atom_id res chain seq x y z
N MET A 1 -20.54 76.65 -33.22
CA MET A 1 -21.41 76.08 -32.17
C MET A 1 -20.49 75.34 -31.21
N THR A 2 -20.08 75.91 -30.06
CA THR A 2 -20.78 75.93 -28.74
C THR A 2 -20.93 74.53 -28.14
N ARG A 3 -20.73 74.21 -26.86
CA ARG A 3 -20.24 74.86 -25.60
C ARG A 3 -19.97 73.69 -24.59
N SER A 4 -19.29 73.79 -23.43
CA SER A 4 -18.48 74.82 -22.75
C SER A 4 -17.66 74.18 -21.59
N GLU A 5 -16.50 74.79 -21.27
CA GLU A 5 -15.94 75.12 -19.93
C GLU A 5 -16.16 74.18 -18.72
N LYS A 6 -15.14 73.69 -17.98
CA LYS A 6 -13.98 74.29 -17.25
C LYS A 6 -14.29 74.85 -15.84
N PHE A 7 -13.24 74.79 -14.98
CA PHE A 7 -12.96 75.58 -13.75
C PHE A 7 -13.72 75.19 -12.46
N LEU A 8 -13.21 75.31 -11.21
CA LEU A 8 -11.95 75.77 -10.54
C LEU A 8 -11.70 74.82 -9.32
N GLY A 9 -10.64 74.82 -8.48
CA GLY A 9 -9.39 75.59 -8.24
C GLY A 9 -8.70 75.00 -6.97
N LYS A 10 -7.36 74.98 -6.80
CA LYS A 10 -6.52 75.95 -6.03
C LYS A 10 -6.99 76.20 -4.56
N THR A 11 -6.19 76.24 -3.46
CA THR A 11 -4.72 76.19 -3.23
C THR A 11 -4.36 76.08 -1.72
N ARG A 12 -3.15 75.56 -1.39
CA ARG A 12 -2.19 75.96 -0.29
C ARG A 12 -2.69 76.63 1.03
N GLN A 13 -2.26 76.13 2.21
CA GLN A 13 -1.04 76.52 3.00
C GLN A 13 -1.15 76.46 4.57
N LYS A 14 -0.05 76.01 5.20
CA LYS A 14 0.58 76.42 6.50
C LYS A 14 -0.12 76.25 7.88
N SER A 15 0.56 75.47 8.75
CA SER A 15 1.17 75.83 10.06
C SER A 15 1.02 74.67 11.08
N ARG A 16 1.88 74.41 12.09
CA ARG A 16 3.20 74.93 12.55
C ARG A 16 3.89 73.78 13.36
N ARG A 17 5.24 73.74 13.45
CA ARG A 17 5.98 72.91 14.46
C ARG A 17 6.11 73.68 15.80
N PRO A 18 6.62 73.10 16.92
CA PRO A 18 8.02 72.69 17.15
C PRO A 18 8.12 71.24 17.70
N GLY A 19 9.28 70.62 18.00
CA GLY A 19 10.72 70.95 17.90
C GLY A 19 11.52 69.70 18.32
N ALA A 20 12.65 69.37 17.66
CA ALA A 20 14.02 69.55 18.16
C ALA A 20 14.52 68.33 18.99
N GLU A 21 15.74 67.78 18.84
CA GLU A 21 16.94 68.03 18.02
C GLU A 21 17.66 66.66 17.78
N ASN A 22 18.28 66.37 16.62
CA ASN A 22 19.69 66.64 16.22
C ASN A 22 20.74 66.10 17.23
N GLU A 23 21.91 65.55 16.88
CA GLU A 23 22.69 65.40 15.63
C GLU A 23 23.56 64.10 15.79
N ASN A 24 24.30 63.53 14.82
CA ASN A 24 25.18 64.16 13.84
C ASN A 24 25.55 63.20 12.69
N GLN A 25 25.90 63.74 11.52
CA GLN A 25 26.51 62.98 10.42
C GLN A 25 28.04 62.97 10.55
N LYS A 26 28.71 61.93 10.01
CA LYS A 26 29.74 62.08 8.97
C LYS A 26 30.26 60.75 8.41
N SER A 27 30.71 60.82 7.15
CA SER A 27 31.66 59.94 6.41
C SER A 27 32.15 58.66 7.12
N GLY A 28 32.19 57.48 6.50
CA GLY A 28 32.58 57.19 5.11
C GLY A 28 33.83 56.29 5.12
N GLN A 29 34.08 55.53 4.04
CA GLN A 29 35.20 54.56 3.88
C GLN A 29 35.18 53.31 4.79
N ASN A 30 34.62 52.20 4.28
CA ASN A 30 35.35 50.92 4.08
C ASN A 30 34.39 49.79 3.67
N ILE A 31 34.32 49.49 2.37
CA ILE A 31 33.81 48.21 1.86
C ILE A 31 35.00 47.48 1.23
N GLN A 32 35.89 46.99 2.10
CA GLN A 32 36.97 46.07 1.78
C GLN A 32 37.14 45.05 2.93
N ALA A 33 36.16 44.14 3.04
CA ALA A 33 36.29 42.90 3.82
C ALA A 33 35.16 41.93 3.42
N VAL A 34 35.40 41.13 2.38
CA VAL A 34 35.12 39.68 2.22
C VAL A 34 35.46 39.39 0.75
N LYS A 35 36.76 39.32 0.46
CA LYS A 35 37.30 38.91 -0.85
C LYS A 35 38.59 38.10 -0.68
N SER A 36 38.53 37.11 0.20
CA SER A 36 39.54 36.07 0.39
C SER A 36 38.90 34.89 1.12
N ASP A 37 38.67 33.81 0.36
CA ASP A 37 38.71 32.39 0.77
C ASP A 37 37.90 31.51 -0.21
N LEU A 38 38.21 31.71 -1.49
CA LEU A 38 37.97 30.77 -2.57
C LEU A 38 39.32 30.51 -3.22
N LEU A 39 40.10 29.54 -2.68
CA LEU A 39 41.19 28.80 -3.34
C LEU A 39 41.99 27.92 -2.33
N ASP A 40 41.48 26.74 -1.99
CA ASP A 40 42.34 25.56 -1.78
C ASP A 40 41.64 24.29 -2.30
N GLN A 41 41.89 23.98 -3.57
CA GLN A 41 41.39 22.77 -4.23
C GLN A 41 42.19 21.54 -3.79
N ARG A 42 41.83 20.92 -2.66
CA ARG A 42 42.43 19.63 -2.28
C ARG A 42 41.80 18.47 -3.05
N ARG A 43 42.53 18.05 -4.08
CA ARG A 43 42.31 16.86 -4.92
C ARG A 43 41.91 15.63 -4.09
N CYS A 44 40.65 15.20 -4.20
CA CYS A 44 40.26 13.84 -3.83
C CYS A 44 40.91 12.86 -4.83
N ARG A 45 41.99 12.18 -4.41
CA ARG A 45 42.53 11.02 -5.14
C ARG A 45 41.54 9.87 -5.02
N ILE A 46 40.89 9.52 -6.12
CA ILE A 46 40.16 8.25 -6.26
C ILE A 46 41.20 7.12 -6.20
N VAL A 47 41.27 6.42 -5.07
CA VAL A 47 42.04 5.17 -4.96
C VAL A 47 41.25 4.09 -5.70
N ARG A 48 41.70 3.72 -6.90
CA ARG A 48 41.20 2.54 -7.62
C ARG A 48 41.68 1.28 -6.90
N HIS A 49 40.86 0.71 -6.03
CA HIS A 49 40.99 -0.71 -5.70
C HIS A 49 40.39 -1.52 -6.86
N GLY A 50 41.22 -2.37 -7.48
CA GLY A 50 40.82 -3.19 -8.62
C GLY A 50 39.86 -4.29 -8.20
N LEU A 51 38.65 -4.29 -8.80
CA LEU A 51 37.76 -5.45 -8.77
C LEU A 51 38.25 -6.48 -9.82
N PRO A 52 38.27 -7.79 -9.50
CA PRO A 52 38.63 -8.80 -10.48
C PRO A 52 37.56 -8.93 -11.58
N PRO A 53 37.94 -9.26 -12.83
CA PRO A 53 37.01 -9.34 -13.94
C PRO A 53 36.11 -10.57 -13.83
N TRP A 54 34.79 -10.35 -13.82
CA TRP A 54 33.80 -11.43 -13.96
C TRP A 54 33.74 -11.88 -15.42
N GLY A 55 34.50 -12.93 -15.73
CA GLY A 55 34.54 -13.56 -17.04
C GLY A 55 33.78 -14.90 -17.08
N GLN A 56 32.93 -15.01 -18.11
CA GLN A 56 32.57 -16.24 -18.83
C GLN A 56 31.64 -17.29 -18.17
N ASN A 57 30.54 -17.49 -18.90
CA ASN A 57 29.73 -18.71 -19.01
C ASN A 57 30.43 -20.02 -18.59
N THR A 58 29.75 -20.80 -17.76
CA THR A 58 29.70 -22.27 -17.92
C THR A 58 28.26 -22.74 -17.83
N ALA A 59 27.76 -23.29 -18.93
CA ALA A 59 26.46 -23.94 -18.97
C ALA A 59 26.58 -25.33 -18.31
N TYR A 60 25.80 -25.57 -17.25
CA TYR A 60 25.59 -26.93 -16.74
C TYR A 60 24.26 -27.47 -17.25
N VAL A 61 24.34 -28.15 -18.40
CA VAL A 61 23.36 -29.16 -18.79
C VAL A 61 23.39 -30.26 -17.72
N ASN A 62 22.25 -30.59 -17.14
CA ASN A 62 22.15 -31.78 -16.30
C ASN A 62 20.98 -32.66 -16.77
N THR A 63 21.29 -33.92 -17.03
CA THR A 63 20.46 -34.84 -17.81
C THR A 63 19.42 -35.58 -16.98
N ALA A 64 18.21 -35.65 -17.54
CA ALA A 64 17.18 -36.68 -17.37
C ALA A 64 17.29 -37.66 -16.18
N GLY A 65 16.40 -37.48 -15.19
CA GLY A 65 15.88 -38.56 -14.34
C GLY A 65 14.39 -38.75 -14.63
N GLY A 66 14.01 -39.79 -15.37
CA GLY A 66 12.66 -39.94 -15.91
C GLY A 66 11.65 -40.60 -14.97
N LEU A 67 10.44 -40.03 -14.91
CA LEU A 67 9.23 -40.71 -14.42
C LEU A 67 8.10 -40.48 -15.45
N ARG A 68 7.43 -41.58 -15.85
CA ARG A 68 6.39 -41.55 -16.90
C ARG A 68 5.09 -40.93 -16.37
N PRO A 69 4.33 -40.17 -17.18
CA PRO A 69 3.01 -39.68 -16.81
C PRO A 69 1.92 -40.77 -16.97
N PRO A 70 0.86 -40.76 -16.15
CA PRO A 70 -0.35 -41.57 -16.38
C PRO A 70 -1.22 -40.97 -17.51
N PRO A 71 -2.17 -41.74 -18.08
CA PRO A 71 -2.86 -41.36 -19.32
C PRO A 71 -3.89 -40.23 -19.14
N ARG A 72 -4.02 -39.39 -20.18
CA ARG A 72 -4.94 -38.24 -20.25
C ARG A 72 -6.41 -38.70 -20.31
N ARG A 73 -7.29 -38.04 -19.55
CA ARG A 73 -8.75 -38.00 -19.80
C ARG A 73 -9.29 -36.59 -19.54
N GLY A 74 -10.13 -36.11 -20.46
CA GLY A 74 -11.18 -35.10 -20.24
C GLY A 74 -10.75 -33.73 -19.68
N LEU A 75 -10.63 -32.75 -20.57
CA LEU A 75 -10.71 -31.33 -20.21
C LEU A 75 -12.16 -30.97 -19.83
N GLU A 76 -12.58 -31.33 -18.61
CA GLU A 76 -13.71 -30.72 -17.90
C GLU A 76 -13.73 -31.18 -16.43
N LYS A 77 -14.01 -30.25 -15.50
CA LYS A 77 -14.13 -30.45 -14.03
C LYS A 77 -12.84 -30.67 -13.21
N THR A 78 -12.08 -29.60 -12.97
CA THR A 78 -11.30 -29.45 -11.70
C THR A 78 -11.29 -28.01 -11.18
N TRP A 79 -12.43 -27.54 -10.66
CA TRP A 79 -12.44 -26.46 -9.66
C TRP A 79 -13.31 -26.85 -8.47
N ASN A 80 -12.98 -27.98 -7.84
CA ASN A 80 -13.59 -28.35 -6.57
C ASN A 80 -12.79 -29.44 -5.83
N ARG A 81 -12.77 -29.31 -4.48
CA ARG A 81 -12.12 -30.16 -3.47
C ARG A 81 -10.61 -29.92 -3.28
N GLY A 82 -10.06 -30.03 -2.06
CA GLY A 82 -10.73 -30.44 -0.82
C GLY A 82 -10.07 -29.95 0.46
N ALA A 83 -10.86 -29.38 1.36
CA ALA A 83 -10.48 -29.19 2.76
C ALA A 83 -10.58 -30.53 3.52
N ALA A 84 -9.44 -31.10 3.89
CA ALA A 84 -9.37 -32.28 4.74
C ALA A 84 -9.77 -31.90 6.18
N ARG A 85 -11.06 -32.02 6.51
CA ARG A 85 -11.55 -31.78 7.88
C ARG A 85 -11.12 -32.93 8.81
N ALA A 86 -10.17 -32.65 9.69
CA ALA A 86 -9.96 -33.48 10.89
C ALA A 86 -11.26 -33.53 11.71
N ARG A 87 -11.76 -34.73 12.01
CA ARG A 87 -12.97 -34.92 12.82
C ARG A 87 -12.65 -34.71 14.31
N VAL A 88 -12.83 -33.49 14.81
CA VAL A 88 -12.93 -33.25 16.25
C VAL A 88 -14.25 -33.85 16.76
N LYS A 89 -14.22 -34.55 17.90
CA LYS A 89 -15.40 -35.16 18.52
C LYS A 89 -16.45 -34.08 18.85
N VAL A 90 -17.61 -34.17 18.22
CA VAL A 90 -18.78 -33.34 18.56
C VAL A 90 -19.33 -33.81 19.90
N ARG A 91 -19.31 -32.96 20.93
CA ARG A 91 -20.14 -33.13 22.13
C ARG A 91 -21.58 -32.72 21.82
N ASN A 92 -22.55 -33.41 22.43
CA ASN A 92 -23.97 -33.26 22.09
C ASN A 92 -24.47 -31.81 22.16
N ALA A 93 -25.21 -31.39 21.13
CA ALA A 93 -25.72 -30.02 20.97
C ALA A 93 -27.07 -29.79 21.68
N LYS A 94 -27.24 -30.34 22.89
CA LYS A 94 -28.37 -30.06 23.79
C LYS A 94 -27.78 -29.66 25.15
N GLU A 95 -28.25 -28.52 25.68
CA GLU A 95 -27.84 -27.85 26.94
C GLU A 95 -26.77 -26.73 26.90
N PHE A 96 -26.50 -26.13 25.74
CA PHE A 96 -25.90 -24.78 25.71
C PHE A 96 -26.74 -23.86 24.85
N GLY A 97 -27.20 -22.74 25.44
CA GLY A 97 -27.74 -21.63 24.68
C GLY A 97 -26.71 -21.16 23.64
N ARG A 98 -27.15 -20.77 22.45
CA ARG A 98 -26.28 -20.36 21.33
C ARG A 98 -25.18 -19.43 21.84
N LEU A 99 -23.93 -19.92 21.81
CA LEU A 99 -22.76 -19.17 22.25
C LEU A 99 -22.71 -17.85 21.47
N LYS A 100 -22.82 -16.72 22.17
CA LYS A 100 -22.84 -15.41 21.55
C LYS A 100 -21.41 -15.06 21.11
N THR A 101 -21.16 -15.05 19.81
CA THR A 101 -19.84 -14.75 19.22
C THR A 101 -19.86 -13.42 18.47
N ALA A 102 -18.83 -12.60 18.69
CA ALA A 102 -18.60 -11.36 17.95
C ALA A 102 -17.72 -11.66 16.72
N PHE A 103 -18.08 -11.13 15.55
CA PHE A 103 -17.22 -11.14 14.37
C PHE A 103 -16.64 -9.74 14.17
N LEU A 104 -15.33 -9.59 14.34
CA LEU A 104 -14.64 -8.31 14.20
C LEU A 104 -14.17 -8.09 12.77
N VAL A 105 -14.37 -6.87 12.27
CA VAL A 105 -13.91 -6.42 10.97
C VAL A 105 -13.12 -5.12 11.16
N TYR A 106 -11.88 -5.12 10.69
CA TYR A 106 -11.00 -3.95 10.68
C TYR A 106 -11.00 -3.30 9.27
N PRO A 107 -10.49 -2.06 9.11
CA PRO A 107 -10.56 -1.34 7.83
C PRO A 107 -9.89 -2.05 6.65
N HIS A 108 -9.04 -3.05 6.93
CA HIS A 108 -8.30 -3.85 5.96
C HIS A 108 -8.83 -5.27 5.74
N LEU A 109 -10.01 -5.58 6.29
CA LEU A 109 -10.62 -6.91 6.27
C LEU A 109 -12.05 -6.92 5.70
N LEU A 110 -12.35 -6.02 4.75
CA LEU A 110 -13.68 -5.80 4.16
C LEU A 110 -14.06 -6.88 3.11
N PHE A 111 -13.78 -8.15 3.41
CA PHE A 111 -13.92 -9.28 2.48
C PHE A 111 -15.37 -9.73 2.28
N ARG A 112 -15.74 -10.06 1.04
CA ARG A 112 -17.06 -10.63 0.68
C ARG A 112 -17.33 -11.94 1.47
N GLU A 113 -16.30 -12.72 1.74
CA GLU A 113 -16.31 -13.93 2.57
C GLU A 113 -16.82 -13.68 4.00
N GLY A 114 -16.71 -12.45 4.51
CA GLY A 114 -17.20 -12.04 5.83
C GLY A 114 -18.69 -12.33 6.03
N LEU A 115 -19.50 -12.22 4.97
CA LEU A 115 -20.93 -12.60 5.00
C LEU A 115 -21.14 -14.07 5.41
N ARG A 116 -20.33 -14.97 4.84
CA ARG A 116 -20.42 -16.41 5.10
C ARG A 116 -19.73 -16.80 6.41
N ALA A 117 -18.59 -16.18 6.70
CA ALA A 117 -17.77 -16.45 7.88
C ALA A 117 -18.40 -15.98 9.20
N SER A 118 -19.23 -14.93 9.13
CA SER A 118 -19.91 -14.35 10.30
C SER A 118 -21.35 -14.84 10.50
N LYS A 119 -21.85 -15.80 9.70
CA LYS A 119 -23.29 -16.14 9.61
C LYS A 119 -24.00 -16.32 10.96
N ASP A 120 -23.30 -16.86 11.96
CA ASP A 120 -23.71 -17.22 13.32
C ASP A 120 -23.18 -16.25 14.40
N CYS A 121 -22.67 -15.08 14.00
CA CYS A 121 -22.04 -14.06 14.84
C CYS A 121 -22.74 -12.70 14.70
N GLU A 122 -22.62 -11.85 15.73
CA GLU A 122 -22.94 -10.41 15.67
C GLU A 122 -21.72 -9.65 15.13
N ILE A 123 -21.89 -8.79 14.12
CA ILE A 123 -20.77 -8.15 13.43
C ILE A 123 -20.46 -6.78 14.03
N PHE A 124 -19.17 -6.52 14.29
CA PHE A 124 -18.67 -5.21 14.68
C PHE A 124 -17.56 -4.77 13.72
N LEU A 125 -17.71 -3.58 13.16
CA LEU A 125 -16.63 -2.89 12.46
C LEU A 125 -15.88 -2.04 13.49
N ALA A 126 -14.55 -2.09 13.50
CA ALA A 126 -13.72 -1.46 14.53
C ALA A 126 -12.77 -0.43 13.90
N GLU A 127 -12.97 0.86 14.20
CA GLU A 127 -12.05 1.94 13.82
C GLU A 127 -10.82 1.98 14.75
N ASP A 128 -10.07 0.87 14.82
CA ASP A 128 -8.94 0.73 15.77
C ASP A 128 -7.96 1.92 15.69
N PRO A 129 -7.56 2.54 16.82
CA PRO A 129 -6.58 3.63 16.84
C PRO A 129 -5.34 3.39 15.98
N LEU A 130 -4.90 2.14 15.85
CA LEU A 130 -3.79 1.72 14.98
C LEU A 130 -3.92 2.17 13.51
N PHE A 131 -5.15 2.32 12.99
CA PHE A 131 -5.43 2.72 11.60
C PHE A 131 -5.90 4.15 11.44
N PHE A 132 -6.13 4.88 12.54
CA PHE A 132 -6.74 6.21 12.51
C PHE A 132 -5.93 7.30 13.25
N THR A 133 -5.38 7.01 14.43
CA THR A 133 -4.84 8.05 15.33
C THR A 133 -3.45 7.77 15.90
N GLU A 134 -2.96 6.52 15.90
CA GLU A 134 -1.59 6.19 16.38
C GLU A 134 -0.49 6.58 15.38
N THR A 135 -0.85 6.91 14.15
CA THR A 135 0.05 7.45 13.12
C THR A 135 -0.72 8.56 12.40
N PRO A 136 -0.08 9.70 12.06
CA PRO A 136 -0.73 10.84 11.41
C PRO A 136 -1.02 10.57 9.91
N PHE A 137 -1.66 9.43 9.61
CA PHE A 137 -1.91 8.94 8.25
C PHE A 137 -2.54 10.01 7.37
N HIS A 138 -2.10 10.07 6.12
CA HIS A 138 -2.60 11.00 5.12
C HIS A 138 -4.14 10.96 5.06
N LYS A 139 -4.78 12.14 5.11
CA LYS A 139 -6.24 12.29 5.16
C LYS A 139 -7.03 11.48 4.12
N LYS A 140 -6.49 11.23 2.92
CA LYS A 140 -7.13 10.33 1.93
C LYS A 140 -7.25 8.88 2.42
N LYS A 141 -6.29 8.38 3.20
CA LYS A 141 -6.35 7.03 3.81
C LYS A 141 -7.41 6.95 4.90
N ILE A 142 -7.48 7.97 5.76
CA ILE A 142 -8.53 8.09 6.78
C ILE A 142 -9.92 8.12 6.11
N LEU A 143 -10.11 8.99 5.12
CA LEU A 143 -11.35 9.10 4.35
C LEU A 143 -11.71 7.78 3.65
N PHE A 144 -10.73 7.13 3.02
CA PHE A 144 -10.91 5.82 2.39
C PHE A 144 -11.35 4.75 3.39
N HIS A 145 -10.72 4.65 4.56
CA HIS A 145 -11.12 3.68 5.60
C HIS A 145 -12.54 3.96 6.11
N LYS A 146 -12.87 5.20 6.50
CA LYS A 146 -14.23 5.53 6.98
C LYS A 146 -15.30 5.27 5.92
N ALA A 147 -15.07 5.72 4.69
CA ALA A 147 -16.03 5.54 3.60
C ALA A 147 -16.21 4.07 3.19
N SER A 148 -15.12 3.29 3.08
CA SER A 148 -15.19 1.87 2.73
C SER A 148 -15.77 1.01 3.84
N MET A 149 -15.49 1.32 5.11
CA MET A 149 -16.15 0.67 6.25
C MET A 149 -17.65 0.94 6.27
N LYS A 150 -18.08 2.18 6.02
CA LYS A 150 -19.50 2.52 5.89
C LYS A 150 -20.15 1.79 4.71
N ALA A 151 -19.53 1.81 3.53
CA ALA A 151 -20.01 1.08 2.36
C ALA A 151 -20.12 -0.44 2.61
N TYR A 152 -19.17 -1.03 3.35
CA TYR A 152 -19.20 -2.44 3.71
C TYR A 152 -20.27 -2.75 4.77
N ALA A 153 -20.52 -1.85 5.74
CA ALA A 153 -21.67 -1.96 6.64
C ALA A 153 -22.99 -1.97 5.84
N ASP A 154 -23.12 -1.08 4.85
CA ASP A 154 -24.29 -1.02 3.96
C ASP A 154 -24.39 -2.28 3.05
N GLU A 155 -23.27 -2.87 2.60
CA GLU A 155 -23.21 -4.18 1.90
C GLU A 155 -23.74 -5.31 2.79
N LEU A 156 -23.31 -5.37 4.06
CA LEU A 156 -23.76 -6.36 5.04
C LEU A 156 -25.26 -6.21 5.36
N VAL A 157 -25.75 -4.98 5.57
CA VAL A 157 -27.18 -4.69 5.83
C VAL A 157 -28.03 -5.16 4.66
N LYS A 158 -27.66 -4.80 3.41
CA LYS A 158 -28.36 -5.21 2.18
C LYS A 158 -28.36 -6.74 1.98
N ALA A 159 -27.33 -7.43 2.46
CA ALA A 159 -27.26 -8.89 2.48
C ALA A 159 -28.03 -9.55 3.65
N GLY A 160 -28.88 -8.80 4.37
CA GLY A 160 -29.76 -9.33 5.40
C GLY A 160 -29.10 -9.60 6.75
N ARG A 161 -27.95 -8.98 7.05
CA ARG A 161 -27.22 -9.17 8.31
C ARG A 161 -27.77 -8.35 9.49
N GLY A 162 -28.79 -7.53 9.26
CA GLY A 162 -29.31 -6.56 10.24
C GLY A 162 -28.39 -5.34 10.40
N PRO A 163 -28.71 -4.40 11.31
CA PRO A 163 -27.88 -3.22 11.57
C PRO A 163 -26.48 -3.61 12.05
N VAL A 164 -25.44 -3.06 11.43
CA VAL A 164 -24.04 -3.32 11.75
C VAL A 164 -23.46 -2.11 12.48
N LYS A 165 -22.90 -2.30 13.69
CA LYS A 165 -22.27 -1.20 14.43
C LYS A 165 -20.83 -0.98 13.96
N ILE A 166 -20.52 0.27 13.59
CA ILE A 166 -19.15 0.78 13.51
C ILE A 166 -18.78 1.35 14.88
N LEU A 167 -17.65 0.92 15.42
CA LEU A 167 -17.12 1.33 16.71
C LEU A 167 -16.05 2.41 16.48
N PRO A 168 -16.17 3.61 17.09
CA PRO A 168 -15.16 4.66 17.01
C PRO A 168 -13.88 4.27 17.78
N PRO A 169 -12.74 4.97 17.57
CA PRO A 169 -11.43 4.54 18.08
C PRO A 169 -11.36 4.25 19.59
N GLU A 170 -12.07 5.03 20.41
CA GLU A 170 -12.15 4.86 21.86
C GLU A 170 -12.91 3.59 22.30
N GLU A 171 -13.87 3.11 21.51
CA GLU A 171 -14.54 1.81 21.72
C GLU A 171 -13.79 0.66 21.02
N ALA A 172 -13.11 0.94 19.90
CA ALA A 172 -12.50 -0.05 19.02
C ALA A 172 -11.14 -0.58 19.51
N ALA A 173 -10.41 0.19 20.33
CA ALA A 173 -9.12 -0.21 20.89
C ALA A 173 -9.19 -1.61 21.55
N PRO A 174 -8.29 -2.57 21.27
CA PRO A 174 -8.54 -3.99 21.56
C PRO A 174 -8.83 -4.31 23.04
N SER A 175 -8.20 -3.60 23.98
CA SER A 175 -8.48 -3.73 25.41
C SER A 175 -9.90 -3.30 25.78
N ALA A 176 -10.33 -2.11 25.31
CA ALA A 176 -11.66 -1.56 25.56
C ALA A 176 -12.75 -2.37 24.85
N LEU A 177 -12.50 -2.75 23.60
CA LEU A 177 -13.37 -3.57 22.76
C LEU A 177 -13.68 -4.92 23.42
N VAL A 178 -12.65 -5.70 23.73
CA VAL A 178 -12.80 -7.06 24.26
C VAL A 178 -13.50 -7.05 25.62
N LYS A 179 -13.15 -6.11 26.49
CA LYS A 179 -13.82 -5.88 27.78
C LYS A 179 -15.29 -5.49 27.63
N THR A 180 -15.62 -4.67 26.63
CA THR A 180 -17.00 -4.27 26.33
C THR A 180 -17.82 -5.43 25.76
N LEU A 181 -17.23 -6.26 24.91
CA LEU A 181 -17.85 -7.49 24.42
C LEU A 181 -18.12 -8.47 25.58
N LYS A 182 -17.16 -8.66 26.48
CA LYS A 182 -17.34 -9.49 27.69
C LYS A 182 -18.52 -9.01 28.53
N LYS A 183 -18.62 -7.70 28.80
CA LYS A 183 -19.76 -7.07 29.52
C LYS A 183 -21.10 -7.26 28.79
N LYS A 184 -21.10 -7.26 27.45
CA LYS A 184 -22.29 -7.51 26.61
C LYS A 184 -22.64 -9.00 26.45
N GLY A 185 -22.06 -9.88 27.26
CA GLY A 185 -22.36 -11.32 27.27
C GLY A 185 -21.76 -12.12 26.12
N PHE A 186 -20.78 -11.58 25.40
CA PHE A 186 -20.07 -12.35 24.38
C PHE A 186 -19.16 -13.41 25.01
N THR A 187 -19.16 -14.58 24.37
CA THR A 187 -18.49 -15.82 24.83
C THR A 187 -17.37 -16.26 23.88
N GLY A 188 -17.17 -15.55 22.77
CA GLY A 188 -16.06 -15.75 21.85
C GLY A 188 -15.96 -14.60 20.85
N ILE A 189 -14.78 -14.45 20.25
CA ILE A 189 -14.45 -13.47 19.23
C ILE A 189 -13.89 -14.22 18.03
N ARG A 190 -14.32 -13.85 16.82
CA ARG A 190 -13.83 -14.37 15.56
C ARG A 190 -13.46 -13.23 14.62
N LEU A 191 -12.43 -13.42 13.82
CA LEU A 191 -12.04 -12.49 12.75
C LEU A 191 -11.20 -13.23 11.70
N PHE A 192 -11.04 -12.63 10.52
CA PHE A 192 -9.95 -13.04 9.63
C PHE A 192 -8.60 -12.59 10.23
N ASP A 193 -7.57 -13.41 10.07
CA ASP A 193 -6.18 -13.09 10.40
C ASP A 193 -5.83 -11.69 9.87
N PRO A 194 -5.55 -10.70 10.75
CA PRO A 194 -5.35 -9.33 10.30
C PRO A 194 -4.02 -9.15 9.55
N VAL A 195 -3.12 -10.15 9.58
CA VAL A 195 -1.75 -10.04 9.07
C VAL A 195 -1.08 -8.76 9.59
N ASP A 196 -1.19 -8.54 10.91
CA ASP A 196 -0.63 -7.38 11.61
C ASP A 196 -0.18 -7.83 13.01
N ASP A 197 1.11 -7.70 13.32
CA ASP A 197 1.71 -8.16 14.58
C ASP A 197 1.18 -7.40 15.79
N TRP A 198 1.00 -6.08 15.66
CA TRP A 198 0.63 -5.21 16.76
C TRP A 198 -0.83 -5.46 17.15
N LEU A 199 -1.74 -5.45 16.17
CA LEU A 199 -3.15 -5.75 16.36
C LEU A 199 -3.34 -7.19 16.87
N THR A 200 -2.67 -8.17 16.27
CA THR A 200 -2.74 -9.58 16.71
C THR A 200 -2.33 -9.73 18.17
N ARG A 201 -1.23 -9.09 18.59
CA ARG A 201 -0.74 -9.15 19.98
C ARG A 201 -1.65 -8.42 20.96
N ARG A 202 -2.19 -7.25 20.58
CA ARG A 202 -3.13 -6.48 21.40
C ARG A 202 -4.43 -7.25 21.62
N LEU A 203 -4.98 -7.86 20.57
CA LEU A 203 -6.16 -8.72 20.64
C LEU A 203 -5.94 -9.97 21.48
N LYS A 204 -4.83 -10.69 21.28
CA LYS A 204 -4.49 -11.87 22.10
C LYS A 204 -4.39 -11.53 23.58
N ARG A 205 -3.62 -10.49 23.94
CA ARG A 205 -3.49 -10.03 25.34
C ARG A 205 -4.84 -9.65 25.97
N ALA A 206 -5.70 -8.95 25.23
CA ALA A 206 -7.02 -8.55 25.72
C ALA A 206 -7.95 -9.78 25.89
N SER A 207 -7.92 -10.71 24.93
CA SER A 207 -8.65 -11.99 24.98
C SER A 207 -8.23 -12.87 26.17
N GLU A 208 -6.93 -12.96 26.44
CA GLU A 208 -6.36 -13.67 27.59
C GLU A 208 -6.79 -13.05 28.92
N THR A 209 -6.74 -11.72 29.02
CA THR A 209 -7.12 -10.96 30.23
C THR A 209 -8.62 -11.11 30.57
N GLU A 210 -9.50 -10.94 29.58
CA GLU A 210 -10.96 -10.98 29.76
C GLU A 210 -11.53 -12.42 29.67
N LYS A 211 -10.66 -13.42 29.47
CA LYS A 211 -11.00 -14.85 29.33
C LYS A 211 -12.14 -15.06 28.34
N ILE A 212 -11.93 -14.59 27.12
CA ILE A 212 -12.86 -14.75 25.99
C ILE A 212 -12.09 -15.34 24.79
N PRO A 213 -12.42 -16.56 24.32
CA PRO A 213 -11.75 -17.21 23.20
C PRO A 213 -11.66 -16.33 21.95
N LEU A 214 -10.52 -16.39 21.26
CA LEU A 214 -10.22 -15.63 20.04
C LEU A 214 -9.87 -16.61 18.90
N ASP A 215 -10.65 -16.56 17.82
CA ASP A 215 -10.61 -17.47 16.67
C ASP A 215 -10.19 -16.70 15.41
N PHE A 216 -8.99 -16.97 14.90
CA PHE A 216 -8.47 -16.38 13.67
C PHE A 216 -8.74 -17.32 12.49
N LEU A 217 -9.54 -16.86 11.53
CA LEU A 217 -9.74 -17.52 10.23
C LEU A 217 -8.63 -17.14 9.25
N GLU A 218 -8.33 -18.01 8.28
CA GLU A 218 -7.42 -17.68 7.18
C GLU A 218 -7.89 -16.43 6.41
N ASN A 219 -6.95 -15.54 6.07
CA ASN A 219 -7.22 -14.27 5.40
C ASN A 219 -7.54 -14.47 3.90
N PRO A 220 -8.77 -14.16 3.41
CA PRO A 220 -9.17 -14.36 2.01
C PRO A 220 -8.39 -13.49 1.00
N GLY A 221 -7.73 -12.44 1.47
CA GLY A 221 -6.93 -11.54 0.64
C GLY A 221 -5.65 -12.17 0.11
N PHE A 222 -5.31 -13.42 0.45
CA PHE A 222 -4.09 -14.10 0.03
C PHE A 222 -4.35 -15.50 -0.55
N ILE A 223 -3.48 -15.92 -1.46
CA ILE A 223 -3.59 -17.18 -2.22
C ILE A 223 -2.90 -18.32 -1.48
N CYS A 224 -1.85 -18.04 -0.71
CA CYS A 224 -1.26 -19.00 0.22
C CYS A 224 -2.00 -18.98 1.56
N SER A 225 -2.40 -20.14 2.05
CA SER A 225 -2.72 -20.33 3.48
C SER A 225 -1.48 -20.19 4.36
N ARG A 226 -1.65 -20.03 5.67
CA ARG A 226 -0.53 -20.12 6.63
C ARG A 226 0.17 -21.49 6.56
N GLU A 227 -0.56 -22.57 6.34
CA GLU A 227 -0.03 -23.92 6.14
C GLU A 227 0.81 -24.04 4.87
N ASP A 228 0.34 -23.47 3.74
CA ASP A 228 1.10 -23.39 2.48
C ASP A 228 2.46 -22.69 2.67
N LEU A 229 2.45 -21.55 3.37
CA LEU A 229 3.66 -20.77 3.66
C LEU A 229 4.60 -21.54 4.60
N ALA A 230 4.06 -22.16 5.65
CA ALA A 230 4.84 -22.98 6.58
C ALA A 230 5.49 -24.17 5.87
N PHE A 231 4.76 -24.85 4.97
CA PHE A 231 5.29 -25.95 4.16
C PHE A 231 6.41 -25.50 3.22
N PHE A 232 6.24 -24.40 2.46
CA PHE A 232 7.27 -23.95 1.54
C PHE A 232 8.52 -23.41 2.23
N PHE A 233 8.37 -22.61 3.29
CA PHE A 233 9.51 -21.99 3.98
C PHE A 233 10.10 -22.87 5.10
N GLN A 234 9.56 -24.07 5.34
CA GLN A 234 10.11 -25.01 6.32
C GLN A 234 11.61 -25.23 6.12
N ASN A 235 12.38 -25.01 7.18
CA ASN A 235 13.84 -25.17 7.20
C ASN A 235 14.63 -24.32 6.18
N LYS A 236 14.01 -23.37 5.47
CA LYS A 236 14.71 -22.49 4.53
C LYS A 236 15.49 -21.39 5.27
N LYS A 237 16.81 -21.35 5.03
CA LYS A 237 17.71 -20.31 5.56
C LYS A 237 17.62 -18.99 4.77
N SER A 238 17.27 -19.05 3.49
CA SER A 238 17.14 -17.89 2.61
C SER A 238 15.74 -17.79 2.00
N TYR A 239 15.28 -16.55 1.81
CA TYR A 239 13.97 -16.20 1.26
C TYR A 239 14.21 -15.59 -0.11
N LEU A 240 13.85 -16.31 -1.18
CA LEU A 240 14.11 -15.88 -2.56
C LEU A 240 12.82 -15.91 -3.37
N LEU A 241 12.36 -14.73 -3.80
CA LEU A 241 11.14 -14.54 -4.59
C LEU A 241 11.07 -15.51 -5.78
N HIS A 242 12.14 -15.65 -6.56
CA HIS A 242 12.14 -16.50 -7.75
C HIS A 242 11.73 -17.95 -7.41
N SER A 243 12.32 -18.52 -6.37
CA SER A 243 12.00 -19.90 -5.94
C SER A 243 10.55 -20.06 -5.46
N PHE A 244 10.03 -19.05 -4.76
CA PHE A 244 8.66 -19.01 -4.26
C PHE A 244 7.64 -18.83 -5.39
N TYR A 245 7.91 -17.92 -6.34
CA TYR A 245 7.05 -17.66 -7.49
C TYR A 245 7.00 -18.85 -8.46
N VAL A 246 8.12 -19.53 -8.72
CA VAL A 246 8.14 -20.79 -9.49
C VAL A 246 7.30 -21.87 -8.82
N TRP A 247 7.34 -21.98 -7.49
CA TRP A 247 6.50 -22.91 -6.73
C TRP A 247 5.01 -22.51 -6.77
N GLN A 248 4.69 -21.22 -6.63
CA GLN A 248 3.32 -20.69 -6.79
C GLN A 248 2.75 -21.02 -8.18
N ARG A 249 3.49 -20.72 -9.26
CA ARG A 249 3.11 -21.04 -10.65
C ARG A 249 2.82 -22.54 -10.81
N LYS A 250 3.70 -23.41 -10.31
CA LYS A 250 3.53 -24.87 -10.36
C LYS A 250 2.34 -25.38 -9.54
N ARG A 251 2.11 -24.89 -8.32
CA ARG A 251 1.01 -25.37 -7.45
C ARG A 251 -0.38 -24.89 -7.92
N THR A 252 -0.43 -23.70 -8.52
CA THR A 252 -1.70 -23.08 -8.98
C THR A 252 -2.03 -23.36 -10.44
N GLY A 253 -1.04 -23.75 -11.26
CA GLY A 253 -1.20 -23.94 -12.70
C GLY A 253 -1.29 -22.63 -13.50
N LEU A 254 -1.14 -21.46 -12.87
CA LEU A 254 -1.30 -20.17 -13.54
C LEU A 254 -0.14 -19.89 -14.50
N LEU A 255 -0.47 -19.49 -15.74
CA LEU A 255 0.50 -19.31 -16.84
C LEU A 255 1.41 -20.54 -17.03
N MET A 256 0.82 -21.73 -17.05
CA MET A 256 1.50 -23.01 -17.27
C MET A 256 0.91 -23.73 -18.49
N ARG A 257 1.78 -24.31 -19.33
CA ARG A 257 1.39 -25.11 -20.51
C ARG A 257 2.23 -26.39 -20.55
N ASP A 258 1.57 -27.55 -20.58
CA ASP A 258 2.19 -28.88 -20.51
C ASP A 258 3.31 -29.01 -19.45
N GLY A 259 3.08 -28.44 -18.25
CA GLY A 259 4.02 -28.45 -17.12
C GLY A 259 5.16 -27.42 -17.17
N ASN A 260 5.28 -26.68 -18.28
CA ASN A 260 6.28 -25.63 -18.50
C ASN A 260 5.68 -24.23 -18.33
N PRO A 261 6.48 -23.18 -18.05
CA PRO A 261 5.96 -21.82 -17.99
C PRO A 261 5.50 -21.36 -19.39
N GLU A 262 4.30 -20.80 -19.45
CA GLU A 262 3.82 -20.08 -20.62
C GLU A 262 4.71 -18.85 -20.90
N GLY A 263 5.04 -18.61 -22.17
CA GLY A 263 6.09 -17.67 -22.58
C GLY A 263 7.51 -18.25 -22.55
N GLY A 264 7.71 -19.51 -22.14
CA GLY A 264 9.00 -20.21 -22.21
C GLY A 264 9.98 -19.89 -21.06
N ALA A 265 9.73 -18.82 -20.30
CA ALA A 265 10.54 -18.44 -19.13
C ALA A 265 9.67 -18.28 -17.88
N TRP A 266 10.25 -18.53 -16.71
CA TRP A 266 9.54 -18.36 -15.43
C TRP A 266 9.23 -16.89 -15.12
N SER A 267 10.02 -15.95 -15.63
CA SER A 267 9.88 -14.50 -15.45
C SER A 267 10.33 -13.79 -16.72
N LEU A 268 9.59 -12.78 -17.15
CA LEU A 268 9.90 -11.95 -18.34
C LEU A 268 10.36 -10.53 -17.93
N ASP A 269 10.82 -10.36 -16.70
CA ASP A 269 11.21 -9.07 -16.10
C ASP A 269 12.24 -8.26 -16.92
N ALA A 270 13.14 -8.94 -17.63
CA ALA A 270 14.14 -8.29 -18.47
C ALA A 270 13.53 -7.53 -19.67
N GLU A 271 12.31 -7.90 -20.09
CA GLU A 271 11.58 -7.25 -21.19
C GLU A 271 10.77 -6.02 -20.72
N ASN A 272 10.57 -5.87 -19.40
CA ASN A 272 9.65 -4.90 -18.78
C ASN A 272 10.30 -3.53 -18.46
N ARG A 273 11.33 -3.14 -19.23
CA ARG A 273 12.20 -1.98 -18.95
C ARG A 273 12.35 -1.04 -20.14
N LYS A 274 11.33 -0.96 -21.00
CA LYS A 274 11.37 -0.11 -22.19
C LYS A 274 11.22 1.36 -21.77
N LYS A 275 11.93 2.25 -22.47
CA LYS A 275 11.77 3.70 -22.28
C LYS A 275 10.45 4.14 -22.89
N LEU A 276 9.72 4.99 -22.17
CA LEU A 276 8.49 5.62 -22.67
C LEU A 276 8.80 6.42 -23.96
N PRO A 277 8.15 6.15 -25.11
CA PRO A 277 8.39 6.87 -26.35
C PRO A 277 8.02 8.35 -26.25
N LYS A 278 8.78 9.21 -26.96
CA LYS A 278 8.44 10.63 -27.08
C LYS A 278 7.10 10.77 -27.80
N GLY A 279 6.17 11.51 -27.18
CA GLY A 279 4.84 11.76 -27.76
C GLY A 279 3.84 10.61 -27.61
N MET A 280 4.17 9.54 -26.87
CA MET A 280 3.19 8.50 -26.56
C MET A 280 1.96 9.07 -25.84
N LEU A 281 0.77 8.71 -26.32
CA LEU A 281 -0.48 8.95 -25.60
C LEU A 281 -0.52 8.04 -24.37
N LEU A 282 -0.65 8.64 -23.20
CA LEU A 282 -0.79 7.92 -21.94
C LEU A 282 -2.27 7.54 -21.73
N PRO A 283 -2.55 6.41 -21.07
CA PRO A 283 -3.92 6.00 -20.79
C PRO A 283 -4.56 6.98 -19.81
N GLU A 284 -5.87 7.16 -19.91
CA GLU A 284 -6.64 7.76 -18.81
C GLU A 284 -6.44 6.91 -17.54
N PRO A 285 -6.34 7.53 -16.34
CA PRO A 285 -6.24 6.81 -15.08
C PRO A 285 -7.32 5.72 -14.95
N PRO A 286 -7.05 4.60 -14.23
CA PRO A 286 -7.97 3.47 -14.14
C PRO A 286 -9.24 3.76 -13.30
N PHE A 287 -9.43 5.00 -12.87
CA PHE A 287 -10.53 5.44 -12.00
C PHE A 287 -11.60 6.19 -12.78
N ALA A 288 -12.78 6.35 -12.19
CA ALA A 288 -13.74 7.38 -12.58
C ALA A 288 -13.59 8.59 -11.65
N PRO A 289 -14.12 9.78 -12.01
CA PRO A 289 -14.51 10.76 -11.00
C PRO A 289 -15.37 10.05 -9.94
N HIS A 290 -14.92 10.05 -8.68
CA HIS A 290 -15.66 9.39 -7.61
C HIS A 290 -16.99 10.14 -7.41
N PRO A 291 -18.13 9.47 -7.19
CA PRO A 291 -19.33 10.16 -6.72
C PRO A 291 -18.98 10.95 -5.45
N ALA A 292 -19.56 12.13 -5.28
CA ALA A 292 -19.28 12.95 -4.10
C ALA A 292 -19.52 12.11 -2.84
N LEU A 293 -18.46 11.89 -2.05
CA LEU A 293 -18.59 11.29 -0.73
C LEU A 293 -19.45 12.21 0.15
N GLU A 294 -20.10 11.64 1.16
CA GLU A 294 -20.94 12.39 2.09
C GLU A 294 -20.17 13.60 2.62
N ALA A 295 -20.69 14.80 2.37
CA ALA A 295 -19.94 16.04 2.60
C ALA A 295 -19.56 16.22 4.08
N ASP A 296 -20.37 15.70 4.99
CA ASP A 296 -20.07 15.64 6.43
C ASP A 296 -18.90 14.71 6.76
N LEU A 297 -18.76 13.57 6.06
CA LEU A 297 -17.63 12.67 6.26
C LEU A 297 -16.32 13.34 5.82
N THR A 298 -16.31 14.00 4.66
CA THR A 298 -15.14 14.74 4.17
C THR A 298 -14.78 15.90 5.10
N ARG A 299 -15.77 16.70 5.56
CA ARG A 299 -15.55 17.77 6.53
C ARG A 299 -15.05 17.27 7.88
N GLY A 300 -15.59 16.16 8.38
CA GLY A 300 -15.14 15.50 9.60
C GLY A 300 -13.67 15.11 9.50
N VAL A 301 -13.27 14.45 8.40
CA VAL A 301 -11.86 14.08 8.20
C VAL A 301 -10.92 15.29 8.18
N GLU A 302 -11.28 16.40 7.53
CA GLU A 302 -10.46 17.63 7.55
C GLU A 302 -10.41 18.30 8.93
N THR A 303 -11.45 18.15 9.76
CA THR A 303 -11.58 18.83 11.06
C THR A 303 -10.95 18.05 12.21
N ASP A 304 -11.20 16.74 12.25
CA ASP A 304 -10.79 15.84 13.33
C ASP A 304 -9.32 15.40 13.17
N TYR A 305 -8.85 15.31 11.93
CA TYR A 305 -7.48 14.93 11.58
C TYR A 305 -6.72 16.11 10.97
N ARG A 306 -7.00 17.35 11.41
CA ARG A 306 -6.47 18.59 10.80
C ARG A 306 -4.95 18.60 10.63
N ASP A 307 -4.24 18.04 11.61
CA ASP A 307 -2.77 17.98 11.69
C ASP A 307 -2.15 16.79 10.93
N HIS A 308 -2.98 15.97 10.25
CA HIS A 308 -2.52 14.88 9.40
C HIS A 308 -2.13 15.36 8.00
N TYR A 309 -1.26 14.59 7.33
CA TYR A 309 -0.71 14.96 6.03
C TYR A 309 -1.72 14.98 4.88
N GLY A 310 -1.46 15.87 3.92
CA GLY A 310 -2.25 16.08 2.71
C GLY A 310 -3.69 16.56 2.98
N ASN A 311 -4.55 16.41 1.97
CA ASN A 311 -5.95 16.82 1.99
C ASN A 311 -6.87 15.73 1.43
N THR A 312 -8.17 15.93 1.52
CA THR A 312 -9.22 15.06 0.94
C THR A 312 -9.56 15.41 -0.52
N ASP A 313 -9.13 16.56 -1.02
CA ASP A 313 -9.41 17.04 -2.40
C ASP A 313 -8.99 16.04 -3.48
N GLY A 314 -9.82 15.91 -4.53
CA GLY A 314 -9.51 15.04 -5.68
C GLY A 314 -9.44 13.56 -5.31
N PHE A 315 -10.26 13.10 -4.36
CA PHE A 315 -10.36 11.69 -3.97
C PHE A 315 -10.93 10.82 -5.11
N PHE A 316 -10.26 9.72 -5.43
CA PHE A 316 -10.62 8.81 -6.54
C PHE A 316 -10.61 7.32 -6.16
N TYR A 317 -10.29 6.96 -4.91
CA TYR A 317 -10.17 5.56 -4.49
C TYR A 317 -11.53 4.88 -4.37
N PRO A 318 -11.72 3.66 -4.88
CA PRO A 318 -13.01 2.96 -4.81
C PRO A 318 -13.34 2.58 -3.37
N VAL A 319 -14.46 3.07 -2.82
CA VAL A 319 -14.88 2.74 -1.45
C VAL A 319 -15.80 1.52 -1.40
N THR A 320 -16.42 1.17 -2.52
CA THR A 320 -17.22 -0.05 -2.69
C THR A 320 -16.48 -1.12 -3.49
N ARG A 321 -16.87 -2.38 -3.27
CA ARG A 321 -16.44 -3.54 -4.06
C ARG A 321 -16.71 -3.37 -5.55
N GLN A 322 -17.88 -2.82 -5.91
CA GLN A 322 -18.29 -2.60 -7.29
C GLN A 322 -17.43 -1.54 -7.99
N GLU A 323 -17.00 -0.49 -7.29
CA GLU A 323 -16.06 0.50 -7.83
C GLU A 323 -14.68 -0.11 -8.05
N ALA A 324 -14.22 -0.98 -7.14
CA ALA A 324 -12.94 -1.68 -7.29
C ALA A 324 -12.98 -2.68 -8.45
N GLU A 325 -14.07 -3.43 -8.62
CA GLU A 325 -14.31 -4.32 -9.76
C GLU A 325 -14.28 -3.56 -11.11
N ARG A 326 -14.79 -2.32 -11.15
CA ARG A 326 -14.73 -1.40 -12.31
C ARG A 326 -13.35 -0.78 -12.54
N GLN A 327 -12.61 -0.44 -11.48
CA GLN A 327 -11.23 0.04 -11.61
C GLN A 327 -10.35 -1.04 -12.24
N LEU A 328 -10.54 -2.30 -11.84
CA LEU A 328 -9.86 -3.44 -12.43
C LEU A 328 -10.21 -3.59 -13.92
N GLU A 329 -11.49 -3.51 -14.31
CA GLU A 329 -11.90 -3.53 -15.74
C GLU A 329 -11.18 -2.45 -16.55
N ARG A 330 -11.19 -1.20 -16.09
CA ARG A 330 -10.51 -0.08 -16.76
C ARG A 330 -9.02 -0.32 -16.91
N PHE A 331 -8.34 -0.83 -15.89
CA PHE A 331 -6.93 -1.22 -15.99
C PHE A 331 -6.69 -2.31 -17.04
N LEU A 332 -7.52 -3.36 -17.06
CA LEU A 332 -7.41 -4.46 -18.03
C LEU A 332 -7.58 -3.95 -19.47
N GLU A 333 -8.57 -3.10 -19.70
CA GLU A 333 -8.88 -2.55 -21.02
C GLU A 333 -7.86 -1.53 -21.54
N ARG A 334 -7.34 -0.66 -20.66
CA ARG A 334 -6.59 0.54 -21.06
C ARG A 334 -5.08 0.41 -20.86
N SER A 335 -4.64 -0.41 -19.90
CA SER A 335 -3.26 -0.36 -19.40
C SER A 335 -2.55 -1.70 -19.37
N LEU A 336 -3.25 -2.83 -19.15
CA LEU A 336 -2.61 -4.15 -19.00
C LEU A 336 -1.68 -4.50 -20.17
N ALA A 337 -2.09 -4.25 -21.41
CA ALA A 337 -1.30 -4.61 -22.59
C ALA A 337 0.09 -3.93 -22.66
N ALA A 338 0.25 -2.78 -22.00
CA ALA A 338 1.48 -2.01 -21.92
C ALA A 338 2.09 -1.94 -20.51
N PHE A 339 1.49 -2.67 -19.53
CA PHE A 339 1.96 -2.72 -18.14
C PHE A 339 3.43 -3.17 -18.05
N GLY A 340 3.78 -4.25 -18.77
CA GLY A 340 5.13 -4.80 -18.75
C GLY A 340 6.14 -3.82 -19.32
N ASP A 341 5.93 -3.40 -20.57
CA ASP A 341 6.83 -2.51 -21.32
C ASP A 341 7.30 -1.29 -20.53
N TYR A 342 6.39 -0.65 -19.77
CA TYR A 342 6.64 0.61 -19.06
C TYR A 342 6.62 0.47 -17.54
N GLN A 343 6.83 -0.74 -17.00
CA GLN A 343 6.74 -1.03 -15.57
C GLN A 343 7.70 -0.15 -14.71
N ASP A 344 8.88 0.14 -15.26
CA ASP A 344 9.93 0.96 -14.63
C ASP A 344 10.03 2.40 -15.19
N ALA A 345 9.10 2.81 -16.07
CA ALA A 345 9.13 4.16 -16.66
C ALA A 345 8.65 5.22 -15.65
N VAL A 346 9.30 6.39 -15.60
CA VAL A 346 8.88 7.54 -14.77
C VAL A 346 8.65 8.76 -15.65
N THR A 347 7.62 9.57 -15.33
CA THR A 347 7.35 10.83 -16.01
C THR A 347 6.75 11.88 -15.06
N GLU A 348 6.88 13.15 -15.42
CA GLU A 348 6.16 14.26 -14.79
C GLU A 348 4.74 14.46 -15.35
N LYS A 349 4.45 13.88 -16.53
CA LYS A 349 3.19 14.11 -17.26
C LYS A 349 1.98 13.37 -16.70
N ASP A 350 2.21 12.31 -15.94
CA ASP A 350 1.18 11.44 -15.38
C ASP A 350 1.63 10.81 -14.06
N VAL A 351 0.67 10.35 -13.26
CA VAL A 351 0.87 9.80 -11.91
C VAL A 351 0.80 8.28 -11.87
N PHE A 352 0.08 7.65 -12.80
CA PHE A 352 -0.27 6.22 -12.76
C PHE A 352 0.36 5.42 -13.91
N LEU A 353 0.67 6.05 -15.04
CA LEU A 353 1.14 5.41 -16.27
C LEU A 353 0.26 4.19 -16.60
N PHE A 354 0.87 3.02 -16.75
CA PHE A 354 0.19 1.78 -17.09
C PHE A 354 -0.10 0.91 -15.85
N HIS A 355 -0.01 1.47 -14.63
CA HIS A 355 -0.27 0.74 -13.39
C HIS A 355 -1.76 0.67 -13.04
N SER A 356 -2.16 -0.41 -12.37
CA SER A 356 -3.56 -0.64 -12.00
C SER A 356 -4.06 0.20 -10.83
N ALA A 357 -3.14 0.63 -9.96
CA ALA A 357 -3.41 1.30 -8.68
C ALA A 357 -4.44 0.59 -7.78
N LEU A 358 -4.57 -0.74 -7.91
CA LEU A 358 -5.52 -1.59 -7.17
C LEU A 358 -5.07 -1.92 -5.74
N THR A 359 -3.88 -1.50 -5.32
CA THR A 359 -3.30 -1.85 -4.01
C THR A 359 -4.17 -1.39 -2.83
N ALA A 360 -4.82 -0.22 -2.93
CA ALA A 360 -5.77 0.26 -1.91
C ALA A 360 -6.98 -0.69 -1.74
N PRO A 361 -7.84 -0.95 -2.76
CA PRO A 361 -8.95 -1.88 -2.60
C PRO A 361 -8.52 -3.33 -2.32
N MET A 362 -7.38 -3.78 -2.86
CA MET A 362 -6.88 -5.14 -2.58
C MET A 362 -6.42 -5.32 -1.13
N ASN A 363 -5.72 -4.34 -0.57
CA ASN A 363 -5.26 -4.41 0.81
C ASN A 363 -6.38 -4.06 1.81
N ALA A 364 -7.45 -3.40 1.36
CA ALA A 364 -8.67 -3.21 2.15
C ALA A 364 -9.58 -4.44 2.23
N GLY A 365 -9.41 -5.42 1.33
CA GLY A 365 -10.32 -6.57 1.17
C GLY A 365 -11.54 -6.31 0.28
N LEU A 366 -11.61 -5.14 -0.37
CA LEU A 366 -12.60 -4.87 -1.41
C LEU A 366 -12.38 -5.74 -2.65
N LEU A 367 -11.14 -6.16 -2.92
CA LEU A 367 -10.80 -7.21 -3.88
C LEU A 367 -9.84 -8.23 -3.27
N THR A 368 -10.05 -9.51 -3.51
CA THR A 368 -9.06 -10.55 -3.19
C THR A 368 -8.02 -10.71 -4.30
N ALA A 369 -6.83 -11.23 -3.98
CA ALA A 369 -5.81 -11.52 -4.97
C ALA A 369 -6.28 -12.56 -6.02
N ASP A 370 -7.09 -13.52 -5.60
CA ASP A 370 -7.71 -14.55 -6.46
C ASP A 370 -8.74 -13.96 -7.43
N GLU A 371 -9.64 -13.07 -6.99
CA GLU A 371 -10.58 -12.35 -7.87
C GLU A 371 -9.84 -11.54 -8.94
N VAL A 372 -8.78 -10.82 -8.57
CA VAL A 372 -7.98 -10.04 -9.52
C VAL A 372 -7.33 -10.95 -10.57
N LEU A 373 -6.60 -11.99 -10.15
CA LEU A 373 -5.92 -12.89 -11.08
C LEU A 373 -6.90 -13.62 -12.00
N LYS A 374 -8.03 -14.11 -11.49
CA LYS A 374 -9.08 -14.76 -12.30
C LYS A 374 -9.61 -13.83 -13.38
N LYS A 375 -9.94 -12.58 -13.03
CA LYS A 375 -10.48 -11.60 -13.98
C LYS A 375 -9.43 -11.21 -15.03
N THR A 376 -8.17 -11.00 -14.61
CA THR A 376 -7.05 -10.74 -15.53
C THR A 376 -6.84 -11.88 -16.53
N LEU A 377 -6.82 -13.13 -16.07
CA LEU A 377 -6.57 -14.29 -16.93
C LEU A 377 -7.73 -14.56 -17.89
N SER A 378 -8.97 -14.43 -17.40
CA SER A 378 -10.17 -14.52 -18.25
C SER A 378 -10.19 -13.42 -19.33
N PHE A 379 -9.79 -12.20 -18.98
CA PHE A 379 -9.66 -11.11 -19.95
C PHE A 379 -8.58 -11.42 -21.01
N ALA A 380 -7.40 -11.89 -20.58
CA ALA A 380 -6.30 -12.25 -21.48
C ALA A 380 -6.59 -13.46 -22.39
N GLN A 381 -7.55 -14.34 -22.04
CA GLN A 381 -8.00 -15.42 -22.94
C GLN A 381 -8.78 -14.90 -24.16
N THR A 382 -9.36 -13.70 -24.09
CA THR A 382 -10.21 -13.12 -25.15
C THR A 382 -9.58 -11.90 -25.83
N ARG A 383 -8.36 -11.52 -25.43
CA ARG A 383 -7.66 -10.32 -25.89
C ARG A 383 -6.19 -10.64 -26.16
N ALA A 384 -5.61 -10.04 -27.20
CA ALA A 384 -4.19 -10.17 -27.49
C ALA A 384 -3.32 -9.37 -26.49
N ILE A 385 -3.06 -9.93 -25.31
CA ILE A 385 -2.20 -9.33 -24.28
C ILE A 385 -0.78 -9.88 -24.42
N PRO A 386 0.26 -9.03 -24.54
CA PRO A 386 1.66 -9.47 -24.54
C PRO A 386 2.00 -10.27 -23.28
N ILE A 387 2.69 -11.41 -23.46
CA ILE A 387 2.96 -12.34 -22.36
C ILE A 387 3.88 -11.74 -21.28
N ASN A 388 4.79 -10.82 -21.63
CA ASN A 388 5.63 -10.10 -20.67
C ASN A 388 4.82 -9.18 -19.74
N ALA A 389 3.76 -8.55 -20.26
CA ALA A 389 2.87 -7.70 -19.50
C ALA A 389 1.92 -8.52 -18.61
N LEU A 390 1.37 -9.62 -19.14
CA LEU A 390 0.53 -10.55 -18.38
C LEU A 390 1.31 -11.26 -17.25
N GLU A 391 2.47 -11.84 -17.57
CA GLU A 391 3.38 -12.46 -16.61
C GLU A 391 3.84 -11.45 -15.56
N GLY A 392 4.28 -10.27 -16.01
CA GLY A 392 4.72 -9.18 -15.14
C GLY A 392 3.68 -8.79 -14.12
N PHE A 393 2.42 -8.60 -14.53
CA PHE A 393 1.32 -8.26 -13.62
C PHE A 393 0.97 -9.41 -12.67
N VAL A 394 0.85 -10.65 -13.19
CA VAL A 394 0.60 -11.85 -12.37
C VAL A 394 1.70 -12.04 -11.33
N ARG A 395 2.97 -11.78 -11.68
CA ARG A 395 4.13 -11.88 -10.78
C ARG A 395 4.13 -10.83 -9.66
N GLN A 396 3.55 -9.65 -9.86
CA GLN A 396 3.39 -8.69 -8.76
C GLN A 396 2.43 -9.21 -7.68
N ILE A 397 1.37 -9.92 -8.09
CA ILE A 397 0.32 -10.40 -7.19
C ILE A 397 0.67 -11.79 -6.63
N LEU A 398 0.80 -12.80 -7.50
CA LEU A 398 1.08 -14.20 -7.13
C LEU A 398 2.51 -14.39 -6.58
N GLY A 399 3.46 -13.57 -7.05
CA GLY A 399 4.84 -13.55 -6.59
C GLY A 399 5.05 -12.58 -5.44
N TRP A 400 5.30 -11.31 -5.75
CA TRP A 400 5.76 -10.30 -4.79
C TRP A 400 4.81 -10.12 -3.60
N ARG A 401 3.51 -9.88 -3.81
CA ARG A 401 2.57 -9.61 -2.71
C ARG A 401 2.47 -10.78 -1.72
N GLU A 402 2.39 -12.01 -2.23
CA GLU A 402 2.39 -13.23 -1.41
C GLU A 402 3.74 -13.49 -0.73
N PHE A 403 4.85 -13.20 -1.41
CA PHE A 403 6.21 -13.34 -0.87
C PHE A 403 6.47 -12.36 0.28
N ILE A 404 6.07 -11.09 0.12
CA ILE A 404 6.20 -10.06 1.14
C ILE A 404 5.40 -10.44 2.41
N ARG A 405 4.16 -10.93 2.28
CA ARG A 405 3.42 -11.50 3.44
C ARG A 405 4.20 -12.63 4.11
N ALA A 406 4.80 -13.54 3.34
CA ALA A 406 5.56 -14.64 3.90
C ALA A 406 6.79 -14.17 4.67
N VAL A 407 7.59 -13.27 4.08
CA VAL A 407 8.74 -12.63 4.73
C VAL A 407 8.29 -11.93 6.01
N TYR A 408 7.22 -11.13 5.97
CA TYR A 408 6.69 -10.49 7.17
C TYR A 408 6.29 -11.49 8.28
N ILE A 409 5.59 -12.58 7.93
CA ILE A 409 5.15 -13.59 8.92
C ILE A 409 6.33 -14.28 9.61
N PHE A 410 7.41 -14.58 8.87
CA PHE A 410 8.55 -15.34 9.41
C PHE A 410 9.73 -14.47 9.88
N ARG A 411 9.87 -13.26 9.36
CA ARG A 411 11.03 -12.37 9.52
C ARG A 411 10.68 -10.92 9.85
N GLY A 412 9.43 -10.48 9.74
CA GLY A 412 9.05 -9.07 9.94
C GLY A 412 9.46 -8.49 11.29
N ARG A 413 9.45 -9.28 12.39
CA ARG A 413 10.00 -8.82 13.69
C ARG A 413 11.53 -8.66 13.68
N GLU A 414 12.22 -9.54 12.96
CA GLU A 414 13.68 -9.48 12.80
C GLU A 414 14.06 -8.25 11.96
N GLU A 415 13.44 -8.06 10.80
CA GLU A 415 13.67 -6.91 9.90
C GLU A 415 13.56 -5.57 10.62
N ARG A 416 12.49 -5.37 11.39
CA ARG A 416 12.24 -4.13 12.16
C ARG A 416 13.25 -3.84 13.27
N THR A 417 13.99 -4.85 13.70
CA THR A 417 15.01 -4.72 14.75
C THR A 417 16.43 -4.69 14.16
N ARG A 418 16.55 -4.72 12.83
CA ARG A 418 17.83 -4.70 12.12
C ARG A 418 18.06 -3.37 11.41
N ASN A 419 19.29 -2.91 11.50
CA ASN A 419 19.80 -1.75 10.80
C ASN A 419 21.21 -2.10 10.31
N PHE A 420 21.30 -2.83 9.20
CA PHE A 420 22.54 -3.46 8.72
C PHE A 420 23.68 -2.44 8.53
N TRP A 421 23.36 -1.29 7.96
CA TRP A 421 24.30 -0.19 7.71
C TRP A 421 24.51 0.74 8.92
N SER A 422 23.82 0.51 10.04
CA SER A 422 23.84 1.38 11.22
C SER A 422 23.54 2.86 10.91
N HIS A 423 22.62 3.11 9.97
CA HIS A 423 22.14 4.44 9.58
C HIS A 423 21.43 5.14 10.74
N LYS A 424 21.70 6.43 10.95
CA LYS A 424 21.28 7.19 12.15
C LYS A 424 20.74 8.59 11.87
N ARG A 425 20.77 9.10 10.64
CA ARG A 425 20.22 10.44 10.38
C ARG A 425 18.71 10.41 10.55
N THR A 426 18.16 11.37 11.28
CA THR A 426 16.71 11.58 11.34
C THR A 426 16.22 12.11 10.00
N LEU A 427 14.97 11.81 9.63
CA LEU A 427 14.39 12.28 8.38
C LEU A 427 14.12 13.80 8.43
N PRO A 428 14.75 14.63 7.55
CA PRO A 428 14.59 16.08 7.59
C PRO A 428 13.17 16.54 7.25
N ALA A 429 12.77 17.72 7.74
CA ALA A 429 11.48 18.35 7.42
C ALA A 429 11.25 18.48 5.90
N SER A 430 12.31 18.77 5.14
CA SER A 430 12.26 18.92 3.67
C SER A 430 11.82 17.66 2.92
N PHE A 431 11.92 16.48 3.54
CA PHE A 431 11.46 15.21 2.98
C PHE A 431 9.95 15.00 3.18
N TRP A 432 9.30 15.79 4.04
CA TRP A 432 7.86 15.76 4.28
C TRP A 432 7.09 16.79 3.45
N ASP A 433 7.71 17.94 3.12
CA ASP A 433 7.06 19.06 2.42
C ASP A 433 7.54 19.28 0.97
N ALA A 434 8.48 18.46 0.50
CA ALA A 434 9.08 18.51 -0.85
C ALA A 434 9.92 19.78 -1.12
N THR A 435 10.73 20.20 -0.15
CA THR A 435 11.64 21.35 -0.24
C THR A 435 13.12 20.96 -0.27
N THR A 436 13.47 19.73 -0.70
CA THR A 436 14.88 19.28 -0.72
C THR A 436 15.74 19.98 -1.77
N GLY A 437 15.12 20.55 -2.81
CA GLY A 437 15.78 21.07 -4.01
C GLY A 437 16.16 19.98 -5.02
N ILE A 438 15.94 18.70 -4.69
CA ILE A 438 16.23 17.56 -5.56
C ILE A 438 14.96 17.23 -6.34
N VAL A 439 14.83 17.86 -7.52
CA VAL A 439 13.63 17.81 -8.38
C VAL A 439 12.93 16.44 -8.46
N PRO A 440 13.57 15.31 -8.83
CA PRO A 440 12.86 14.03 -8.93
C PRO A 440 12.29 13.55 -7.59
N PHE A 441 13.01 13.81 -6.48
CA PHE A 441 12.56 13.47 -5.14
C PHE A 441 11.38 14.37 -4.72
N ASP A 442 11.53 15.69 -4.83
CA ASP A 442 10.47 16.66 -4.48
C ASP A 442 9.19 16.42 -5.31
N ARG A 443 9.32 16.05 -6.60
CA ARG A 443 8.15 15.66 -7.42
C ARG A 443 7.47 14.39 -6.91
N ALA A 444 8.22 13.37 -6.52
CA ALA A 444 7.65 12.14 -5.96
C ALA A 444 6.96 12.40 -4.61
N VAL A 445 7.52 13.26 -3.75
CA VAL A 445 6.87 13.70 -2.51
C VAL A 445 5.60 14.51 -2.80
N GLN A 446 5.63 15.46 -3.74
CA GLN A 446 4.45 16.24 -4.16
C GLN A 446 3.31 15.35 -4.71
N LYS A 447 3.63 14.35 -5.55
CA LYS A 447 2.65 13.33 -5.99
C LYS A 447 2.04 12.60 -4.79
N THR A 448 2.89 12.16 -3.86
CA THR A 448 2.49 11.40 -2.68
C THR A 448 1.59 12.22 -1.73
N LEU A 449 1.93 13.48 -1.44
CA LEU A 449 1.13 14.41 -0.62
C LEU A 449 -0.22 14.78 -1.26
N ARG A 450 -0.29 14.81 -2.59
CA ARG A 450 -1.52 15.14 -3.32
C ARG A 450 -2.45 13.94 -3.45
N HIS A 451 -1.90 12.76 -3.71
CA HIS A 451 -2.68 11.60 -4.14
C HIS A 451 -2.68 10.44 -3.12
N ALA A 452 -1.89 10.47 -2.05
CA ALA A 452 -1.55 9.31 -1.23
C ALA A 452 -0.91 8.14 -2.01
N TYR A 453 -0.29 8.46 -3.16
CA TYR A 453 0.22 7.47 -4.11
C TYR A 453 1.37 8.02 -4.95
N CYS A 454 2.34 7.14 -5.18
CA CYS A 454 3.26 7.13 -6.31
C CYS A 454 3.51 5.65 -6.68
N HIS A 455 3.98 5.38 -7.90
CA HIS A 455 4.10 4.01 -8.39
C HIS A 455 5.43 3.34 -7.96
N HIS A 456 5.54 2.01 -8.13
CA HIS A 456 6.56 1.19 -7.43
C HIS A 456 8.00 1.68 -7.65
N ILE A 457 8.40 2.00 -8.88
CA ILE A 457 9.76 2.45 -9.18
C ILE A 457 10.06 3.86 -8.61
N GLU A 458 9.05 4.73 -8.42
CA GLU A 458 9.22 6.01 -7.69
C GLU A 458 9.45 5.75 -6.19
N ARG A 459 8.72 4.80 -5.60
CA ARG A 459 8.93 4.39 -4.19
C ARG A 459 10.33 3.82 -3.99
N LEU A 460 10.78 2.92 -4.87
CA LEU A 460 12.04 2.21 -4.74
C LEU A 460 13.25 3.07 -5.13
N MET A 461 13.31 3.53 -6.39
CA MET A 461 14.53 4.10 -6.99
C MET A 461 14.68 5.61 -6.83
N ILE A 462 13.61 6.32 -6.46
CA ILE A 462 13.64 7.75 -6.15
C ILE A 462 13.58 7.94 -4.63
N LEU A 463 12.46 7.60 -3.99
CA LEU A 463 12.23 7.91 -2.58
C LEU A 463 13.12 7.07 -1.65
N GLY A 464 12.99 5.73 -1.70
CA GLY A 464 13.74 4.81 -0.85
C GLY A 464 15.25 4.87 -1.08
N ASN A 465 15.68 4.81 -2.34
CA ASN A 465 17.10 4.92 -2.72
C ASN A 465 17.73 6.25 -2.27
N PHE A 466 17.03 7.40 -2.39
CA PHE A 466 17.56 8.67 -1.89
C PHE A 466 17.67 8.70 -0.37
N MET A 467 16.64 8.22 0.36
CA MET A 467 16.69 8.10 1.82
C MET A 467 17.80 7.13 2.30
N LEU A 468 18.04 6.04 1.56
CA LEU A 468 19.14 5.10 1.81
C LEU A 468 20.51 5.78 1.63
N LEU A 469 20.72 6.49 0.52
CA LEU A 469 21.96 7.23 0.24
C LEU A 469 22.19 8.41 1.21
N CYS A 470 21.12 8.99 1.76
CA CYS A 470 21.19 10.00 2.82
C CYS A 470 21.45 9.40 4.22
N GLU A 471 21.64 8.09 4.36
CA GLU A 471 21.90 7.38 5.61
C GLU A 471 20.81 7.62 6.69
N ILE A 472 19.55 7.76 6.24
CA ILE A 472 18.38 7.94 7.11
C ILE A 472 18.13 6.65 7.90
N ALA A 473 17.76 6.80 9.17
CA ALA A 473 17.37 5.69 10.03
C ALA A 473 16.15 4.93 9.46
N PRO A 474 16.18 3.59 9.35
CA PRO A 474 15.14 2.82 8.66
C PRO A 474 13.76 2.96 9.31
N ASP A 475 13.68 3.18 10.62
CA ASP A 475 12.42 3.46 11.34
C ASP A 475 11.74 4.76 10.88
N ASP A 476 12.51 5.80 10.53
CA ASP A 476 11.96 7.05 10.02
C ASP A 476 11.50 6.91 8.57
N VAL A 477 12.23 6.15 7.75
CA VAL A 477 11.79 5.76 6.40
C VAL A 477 10.48 4.97 6.48
N TYR A 478 10.40 3.98 7.37
CA TYR A 478 9.20 3.18 7.61
C TYR A 478 8.02 4.05 8.07
N ARG A 479 8.22 4.98 9.00
CA ARG A 479 7.18 5.94 9.44
C ARG A 479 6.68 6.78 8.27
N TRP A 480 7.57 7.29 7.42
CA TRP A 480 7.20 8.11 6.26
C TRP A 480 6.34 7.33 5.26
N PHE A 481 6.77 6.12 4.87
CA PHE A 481 6.00 5.25 3.98
C PHE A 481 4.65 4.80 4.59
N MET A 482 4.62 4.46 5.88
CA MET A 482 3.35 4.14 6.56
C MET A 482 2.37 5.30 6.59
N THR A 483 2.88 6.52 6.80
CA THR A 483 2.09 7.73 6.98
C THR A 483 1.44 8.17 5.67
N LEU A 484 2.19 8.23 4.57
CA LEU A 484 1.75 8.94 3.38
C LEU A 484 1.01 8.10 2.33
N PHE A 485 1.16 6.77 2.33
CA PHE A 485 0.59 5.91 1.29
C PHE A 485 -0.77 5.32 1.66
N ILE A 486 -1.71 5.39 0.71
CA ILE A 486 -3.06 4.84 0.79
C ILE A 486 -3.09 3.32 1.09
N ASP A 487 -2.10 2.59 0.56
CA ASP A 487 -2.02 1.13 0.55
C ASP A 487 -1.08 0.56 1.61
N ALA A 488 -0.54 1.43 2.47
CA ALA A 488 0.42 1.07 3.51
C ALA A 488 -0.23 0.34 4.69
N TYR A 489 0.18 -0.90 4.87
CA TYR A 489 -0.09 -1.71 6.05
C TYR A 489 1.20 -2.37 6.52
N ASP A 490 1.23 -2.75 7.79
CA ASP A 490 2.43 -3.24 8.47
C ASP A 490 3.10 -4.40 7.72
N TRP A 491 2.32 -5.38 7.26
CA TRP A 491 2.81 -6.56 6.54
C TRP A 491 3.42 -6.29 5.18
N VAL A 492 3.02 -5.20 4.51
CA VAL A 492 3.53 -4.84 3.19
C VAL A 492 4.67 -3.83 3.31
N MET A 493 4.59 -2.89 4.25
CA MET A 493 5.63 -1.86 4.40
C MET A 493 6.89 -2.39 5.07
N VAL A 494 6.80 -3.29 6.07
CA VAL A 494 7.99 -3.78 6.76
C VAL A 494 9.00 -4.43 5.79
N PRO A 495 8.65 -5.46 4.98
CA PRO A 495 9.64 -6.11 4.14
C PRO A 495 9.98 -5.34 2.85
N ASN A 496 9.24 -4.27 2.51
CA ASN A 496 9.59 -3.38 1.38
C ASN A 496 10.48 -2.19 1.80
N VAL A 497 10.58 -1.89 3.10
CA VAL A 497 11.36 -0.75 3.62
C VAL A 497 12.62 -1.19 4.36
N TYR A 498 12.55 -2.27 5.14
CA TYR A 498 13.69 -2.80 5.90
C TYR A 498 14.50 -3.86 5.12
N GLY A 499 13.91 -4.47 4.09
CA GLY A 499 14.49 -5.52 3.25
C GLY A 499 15.04 -5.00 1.93
#